data_AF-A0AAE3A9N7-F1
#
_entry.id   AF-A0AAE3A9N7-F1
#
_cell.length_a   1.000
_cell.length_b   1.000
_cell.length_c   1.000
_cell.angle_alpha   90.00
_cell.angle_beta   90.00
_cell.angle_gamma   90.00
#
_symmetry.space_group_name_H-M   'P 1'
#
loop_
_entity.id
_entity.type
_entity.pdbx_description
1 polymer ?
#
loop_
_entity_poly.entity_id
_entity_poly.type
_entity_poly.pdbx_seq_one_letter_code
_entity_poly.pdbx_strand_id
1 'polypeptide(L)'
;MEKKKNQAVSPTLEELRQELHQTNQALRNAYDKFNFVTAPELVEASIYEINALKARSDYLLRCIKAQLGQEPCAAAAAMKGGTACPS
;
A
#
# COMPACT_ATOMS: atom_id res chain seq x y z
N MET A 1 37.35 0.30 -7.23
CA MET A 1 36.14 1.15 -7.08
C MET A 1 34.95 0.21 -6.93
N GLU A 2 34.55 -0.01 -5.68
CA GLU A 2 33.51 -0.98 -5.30
C GLU A 2 32.14 -0.50 -5.74
N LYS A 3 31.48 -1.29 -6.59
CA LYS A 3 30.07 -1.08 -6.95
C LYS A 3 29.22 -1.40 -5.73
N LYS A 4 28.91 -0.38 -4.94
CA LYS A 4 27.96 -0.37 -3.82
C LYS A 4 26.60 -0.84 -4.34
N LYS A 5 26.38 -2.16 -4.24
CA LYS A 5 25.13 -2.83 -4.59
C LYS A 5 24.12 -2.37 -3.54
N ASN A 6 23.27 -1.42 -3.90
CA ASN A 6 22.12 -1.01 -3.11
C ASN A 6 21.30 -2.26 -2.79
N GLN A 7 21.56 -2.85 -1.64
CA GLN A 7 20.77 -3.94 -1.09
C GLN A 7 19.48 -3.28 -0.63
N ALA A 8 18.50 -3.22 -1.52
CA ALA A 8 17.12 -3.06 -1.11
C ALA A 8 16.84 -4.26 -0.20
N VAL A 9 16.92 -4.01 1.11
CA VAL A 9 16.50 -4.99 2.12
C VAL A 9 15.02 -5.16 1.88
N SER A 10 14.63 -6.25 1.24
CA SER A 10 13.23 -6.61 1.10
C SER A 10 12.63 -6.67 2.51
N PRO A 11 11.51 -5.99 2.78
CA PRO A 11 10.87 -6.05 4.09
C PRO A 11 10.63 -7.52 4.47
N THR A 12 10.87 -7.84 5.73
CA THR A 12 10.62 -9.18 6.25
C THR A 12 9.12 -9.48 6.21
N LEU A 13 8.79 -10.77 6.19
CA LEU A 13 7.39 -11.20 6.18
C LEU A 13 6.63 -10.69 7.42
N GLU A 14 7.30 -10.59 8.57
CA GLU A 14 6.74 -10.02 9.79
C GLU A 14 6.46 -8.52 9.65
N GLU A 15 7.36 -7.74 9.06
CA GLU A 15 7.13 -6.32 8.77
C GLU A 15 5.95 -6.13 7.83
N LEU A 16 5.83 -6.94 6.78
CA LEU A 16 4.69 -6.88 5.86
C LEU A 16 3.36 -7.20 6.56
N ARG A 17 3.33 -8.19 7.46
CA ARG A 17 2.14 -8.51 8.26
C ARG A 17 1.80 -7.38 9.23
N GLN A 18 2.81 -6.80 9.87
CA GLN A 18 2.62 -5.69 10.79
C GLN A 18 2.08 -4.45 10.06
N GLU A 19 2.61 -4.14 8.88
CA GLU A 19 2.14 -3.04 8.04
C GLU A 19 0.72 -3.29 7.52
N LEU A 20 0.39 -4.53 7.12
CA LEU A 20 -0.97 -4.91 6.74
C LEU A 20 -1.93 -4.67 7.90
N HIS A 21 -1.56 -5.08 9.10
CA HIS A 21 -2.39 -4.90 10.29
C HIS A 21 -2.64 -3.42 10.60
N GLN A 22 -1.59 -2.57 10.51
CA GLN A 22 -1.74 -1.12 10.67
C GLN A 22 -2.63 -0.51 9.57
N THR A 23 -2.45 -0.95 8.32
CA THR A 23 -3.26 -0.49 7.18
C THR A 23 -4.73 -0.85 7.37
N ASN A 24 -5.04 -2.04 7.88
CA ASN A 24 -6.41 -2.46 8.17
C ASN A 24 -7.02 -1.68 9.34
N GLN A 25 -6.24 -1.34 10.36
CA GLN A 25 -6.71 -0.45 11.43
C GLN A 25 -7.02 0.95 10.90
N ALA A 26 -6.13 1.52 10.09
CA ALA A 26 -6.37 2.80 9.42
C ALA A 26 -7.62 2.73 8.52
N LEU A 27 -7.82 1.63 7.81
CA LEU A 27 -9.01 1.41 6.97
C LEU A 27 -10.28 1.42 7.81
N ARG A 28 -10.28 0.73 8.96
CA ARG A 28 -11.40 0.72 9.90
C ARG A 28 -11.71 2.12 10.42
N ASN A 29 -10.69 2.89 10.76
CA ASN A 29 -10.83 4.27 11.22
C ASN A 29 -11.37 5.19 10.10
N ALA A 30 -10.89 5.04 8.87
CA ALA A 30 -11.38 5.80 7.72
C ALA A 30 -12.86 5.49 7.42
N TYR A 31 -13.26 4.22 7.55
CA TYR A 31 -14.67 3.83 7.49
C TYR A 31 -15.48 4.46 8.62
N ASP A 32 -15.00 4.43 9.86
CA ASP A 32 -15.68 5.06 10.99
C ASP A 32 -15.88 6.56 10.74
N LYS A 33 -14.80 7.28 10.41
CA LYS A 33 -14.82 8.70 10.03
C LYS A 33 -15.82 8.99 8.91
N PHE A 34 -15.89 8.15 7.86
CA PHE A 34 -16.87 8.30 6.78
C PHE A 34 -18.33 8.31 7.27
N ASN A 35 -18.66 7.58 8.34
CA ASN A 35 -20.00 7.58 8.91
C ASN A 35 -20.35 8.86 9.68
N PHE A 36 -19.35 9.60 10.16
CA PHE A 36 -19.54 10.80 10.99
C PHE A 36 -19.34 12.12 10.22
N VAL A 37 -18.62 12.10 9.10
CA VAL A 37 -18.41 13.29 8.27
C VAL A 37 -19.67 13.62 7.47
N THR A 38 -20.10 14.87 7.54
CA THR A 38 -21.28 15.38 6.82
C THR A 38 -20.92 16.41 5.76
N ALA A 39 -19.73 17.01 5.84
CA ALA A 39 -19.28 17.97 4.83
C ALA A 39 -18.89 17.20 3.54
N PRO A 40 -19.37 17.64 2.36
CA PRO A 40 -19.19 16.91 1.10
C PRO A 40 -17.71 16.70 0.73
N GLU A 41 -16.86 17.71 0.96
CA GLU A 41 -15.42 17.63 0.74
C GLU A 41 -14.72 16.61 1.66
N LEU A 42 -15.17 16.48 2.91
CA LEU A 42 -14.62 15.51 3.87
C LEU A 42 -15.09 14.09 3.57
N VAL A 43 -16.34 13.93 3.12
CA VAL A 43 -16.89 12.65 2.65
C VAL A 43 -16.07 12.16 1.45
N GLU A 44 -15.80 13.03 0.48
CA GLU A 44 -15.00 12.69 -0.70
C GLU A 44 -13.55 12.33 -0.33
N ALA A 45 -12.92 13.11 0.56
CA ALA A 45 -11.60 12.80 1.09
C ALA A 45 -11.56 11.42 1.78
N SER A 46 -12.59 11.08 2.58
CA SER A 46 -12.70 9.77 3.21
C SER A 46 -12.87 8.63 2.21
N ILE A 47 -13.54 8.84 1.07
CA ILE A 47 -13.64 7.84 -0.01
C ILE A 47 -12.27 7.57 -0.64
N TYR A 48 -11.50 8.63 -0.96
CA TYR A 48 -10.15 8.48 -1.49
C TYR A 48 -9.22 7.79 -0.49
N GLU A 49 -9.33 8.13 0.79
CA GLU A 49 -8.57 7.52 1.89
C GLU A 49 -8.87 6.00 2.00
N ILE A 50 -10.15 5.61 2.00
CA ILE A 50 -10.57 4.19 2.01
C ILE A 50 -10.01 3.44 0.79
N ASN A 51 -10.09 4.03 -0.40
CA ASN A 51 -9.61 3.41 -1.62
C ASN A 51 -8.08 3.22 -1.63
N ALA A 52 -7.33 4.23 -1.17
CA ALA A 52 -5.88 4.15 -1.04
C ALA A 52 -5.47 3.05 -0.05
N LEU A 53 -6.15 2.96 1.10
CA LEU A 53 -5.88 1.95 2.13
C LEU A 53 -6.25 0.53 1.67
N LYS A 54 -7.33 0.37 0.89
CA LYS A 54 -7.65 -0.90 0.22
C LYS A 54 -6.55 -1.31 -0.75
N ALA A 55 -6.15 -0.43 -1.66
CA ALA A 55 -5.07 -0.70 -2.61
C ALA A 55 -3.75 -1.07 -1.91
N ARG A 56 -3.41 -0.38 -0.81
CA ARG A 56 -2.24 -0.73 0.02
C ARG A 56 -2.38 -2.12 0.64
N SER A 57 -3.55 -2.46 1.18
CA SER A 57 -3.81 -3.78 1.76
C SER A 57 -3.70 -4.89 0.72
N ASP A 58 -4.27 -4.69 -0.46
CA ASP A 58 -4.17 -5.62 -1.60
C ASP A 58 -2.73 -5.82 -2.05
N TYR A 59 -1.94 -4.75 -2.13
CA TYR A 59 -0.51 -4.82 -2.44
C TYR A 59 0.24 -5.64 -1.38
N LEU A 60 0.02 -5.38 -0.09
CA LEU A 60 0.69 -6.11 0.99
C LEU A 60 0.34 -7.59 1.00
N LEU A 61 -0.92 -7.93 0.74
CA LEU A 61 -1.34 -9.32 0.58
C LEU A 61 -0.61 -10.00 -0.59
N ARG A 62 -0.40 -9.31 -1.72
CA ARG A 62 0.39 -9.85 -2.83
C ARG A 62 1.86 -10.03 -2.44
N CYS A 63 2.48 -9.05 -1.76
CA CYS A 63 3.85 -9.19 -1.27
C CYS A 63 4.02 -10.38 -0.32
N ILE A 64 3.09 -10.57 0.63
CA ILE A 64 3.12 -11.70 1.57
C ILE A 64 3.00 -13.03 0.81
N LYS A 65 2.05 -13.13 -0.14
CA LYS A 65 1.87 -14.34 -0.97
C LYS A 65 3.10 -14.65 -1.82
N ALA A 66 3.74 -13.64 -2.39
CA ALA A 66 4.97 -13.78 -3.16
C ALA A 66 6.13 -14.30 -2.31
N GLN A 67 6.24 -13.80 -1.09
CA GLN A 67 7.27 -14.22 -0.14
C GLN A 67 7.03 -15.63 0.42
N LEU A 68 5.77 -16.07 0.47
CA LEU A 68 5.36 -17.44 0.79
C LEU A 68 5.48 -18.41 -0.40
N GLY A 69 5.89 -17.95 -1.58
CA GLY A 69 6.06 -18.78 -2.77
C GLY A 69 4.76 -19.25 -3.41
N GLN A 70 3.65 -18.55 -3.15
CA GLN A 70 2.28 -18.95 -3.55
C GLN A 70 1.78 -18.22 -4.81
N GLU A 71 2.70 -17.91 -5.73
CA GLU A 71 2.56 -16.97 -6.85
C GLU A 71 1.45 -17.29 -7.89
N PRO A 72 0.88 -16.25 -8.54
CA PRO A 72 1.39 -15.92 -9.87
C PRO A 72 2.18 -14.60 -9.87
N CYS A 73 3.44 -14.76 -10.26
CA CYS A 73 4.46 -13.73 -10.35
C CYS A 73 4.14 -12.80 -11.52
N ALA A 74 3.92 -11.52 -11.21
CA ALA A 74 4.12 -10.43 -12.15
C ALA A 74 4.43 -9.14 -11.39
N ALA A 75 5.68 -8.69 -11.50
CA ALA A 75 6.14 -7.32 -11.29
C ALA A 75 6.32 -6.81 -9.85
N ALA A 76 7.32 -7.36 -9.16
CA ALA A 76 8.23 -6.54 -8.35
C ALA A 76 9.29 -5.81 -9.21
N ALA A 77 9.08 -5.73 -10.53
CA ALA A 77 10.01 -5.13 -11.48
C ALA A 77 9.23 -4.20 -12.43
N ALA A 78 9.19 -2.90 -12.08
CA ALA A 78 9.09 -1.72 -12.96
C ALA A 78 8.11 -0.65 -12.44
N MET A 79 8.60 0.26 -11.59
CA MET A 79 8.15 1.66 -11.65
C MET A 79 9.32 2.64 -11.63
N LYS A 80 10.41 2.31 -12.32
CA LYS A 80 11.34 3.34 -12.77
C LYS A 80 10.55 4.29 -13.68
N GLY A 81 10.34 5.52 -13.21
CA GLY A 81 10.10 6.70 -14.05
C GLY A 81 8.66 6.89 -14.52
N GLY A 82 8.01 7.90 -13.96
CA GLY A 82 6.73 8.42 -14.43
C GLY A 82 6.49 9.81 -13.86
N THR A 83 7.42 10.73 -14.13
CA THR A 83 7.20 12.16 -14.02
C THR A 83 6.06 12.55 -14.95
N ALA A 84 4.99 13.16 -14.43
CA ALA A 84 4.34 14.38 -14.93
C ALA A 84 2.88 14.46 -14.46
N CYS A 85 2.60 15.35 -13.51
CA CYS A 85 1.54 16.35 -13.74
C CYS A 85 2.03 17.23 -14.91
N PRO A 86 1.23 17.54 -15.96
CA PRO A 86 0.10 18.48 -15.89
C PRO A 86 -1.08 18.02 -16.81
N SER A 87 -2.24 18.67 -16.97
CA SER A 87 -2.74 20.02 -16.66
C SER A 87 -4.23 19.93 -16.27
#